data_AF-A0A1G1GIF4-F1
#
_entry.id   AF-A0A1G1GIF4-F1
#
_cell.length_a   1.000
_cell.length_b   1.000
_cell.length_c   1.000
_cell.angle_alpha   90.00
_cell.angle_beta   90.00
_cell.angle_gamma   90.00
#
_symmetry.space_group_name_H-M   'P 1'
#
loop_
_entity.id
_entity.type
_entity.pdbx_description
1 polymer ?
#
loop_
_entity_poly.entity_id
_entity_poly.type
_entity_poly.pdbx_seq_one_letter_code
_entity_poly.pdbx_strand_id
1 'polypeptide(L)' 'MSLAEKILEHLQELPVPFQAEVLDFVEYLESKIKKGGEIKTEDTDWSELSLSFAMHGMENEYSPYSINDLKEHFT' A
#
# COMPACT_ATOMS: atom_id res chain seq x y z
N MET A 1 26.32 -11.89 10.55
CA MET A 1 24.98 -12.41 10.84
C MET A 1 23.97 -11.78 9.89
N SER A 2 23.25 -12.59 9.12
CA SER A 2 22.23 -12.15 8.18
C SER A 2 20.94 -11.74 8.90
N LEU A 3 20.06 -11.00 8.21
CA LEU A 3 18.75 -10.63 8.76
C LEU A 3 17.92 -11.88 9.11
N ALA A 4 17.97 -12.90 8.26
CA ALA A 4 17.26 -14.17 8.46
C ALA A 4 17.76 -14.90 9.71
N GLU A 5 19.08 -14.90 9.95
CA GLU A 5 19.66 -15.49 11.16
C GLU A 5 19.17 -14.77 12.42
N LYS A 6 19.10 -13.43 12.41
CA LYS A 6 18.61 -12.65 13.56
C LYS A 6 17.14 -12.90 13.86
N ILE A 7 16.31 -13.04 12.82
CA ILE A 7 14.89 -13.38 12.97
C ILE A 7 14.75 -14.75 13.63
N LEU A 8 15.58 -15.72 13.22
CA LEU A 8 15.54 -17.08 13.76
C LEU A 8 15.92 -17.13 15.25
N GLU A 9 16.93 -16.37 15.67
CA GLU A 9 17.31 -16.27 17.10
C GLU A 9 16.15 -15.71 17.93
N HIS A 10 15.54 -14.60 17.50
CA HIS A 10 14.39 -14.03 18.22
C HIS A 10 13.15 -14.94 18.20
N LEU A 11 12.92 -15.67 17.11
CA LEU A 11 11.80 -16.61 17.01
C LEU A 11 11.95 -17.78 17.99
N GLN A 12 13.17 -18.26 18.21
CA GLN A 12 13.45 -19.35 19.15
C GLN A 12 13.24 -18.94 20.62
N GLU A 13 13.39 -17.66 20.94
CA GLU A 13 13.13 -17.13 22.28
C GLU A 13 11.64 -16.96 22.59
N LEU A 14 10.78 -16.92 21.55
CA LEU A 14 9.34 -16.73 21.71
C LEU A 14 8.62 -18.03 22.14
N PRO A 15 7.55 -17.94 22.95
CA PRO A 15 6.67 -19.07 23.21
C PRO A 15 5.95 -19.53 21.93
N VAL A 16 5.64 -20.84 21.87
CA VAL A 16 4.92 -21.49 20.76
C VAL A 16 3.71 -20.71 20.20
N PRO A 17 2.78 -20.14 21.01
CA PRO A 17 1.66 -19.37 20.46
C PRO A 17 2.09 -18.15 19.63
N PHE A 18 3.17 -17.48 20.02
CA PHE A 18 3.69 -16.34 19.27
C PHE A 18 4.51 -16.78 18.05
N GLN A 19 5.17 -17.93 18.11
CA GLN A 19 5.80 -18.52 16.91
C GLN A 19 4.77 -18.85 15.82
N ALA A 20 3.59 -19.32 16.22
CA ALA A 20 2.48 -19.57 15.30
C ALA A 20 1.95 -18.29 14.66
N GLU A 21 1.88 -17.18 15.40
CA GLU A 21 1.51 -15.86 14.87
C GLU A 21 2.54 -15.34 13.85
N VAL A 22 3.83 -15.55 14.13
CA VAL A 22 4.89 -15.21 13.16
C VAL A 22 4.76 -16.03 11.89
N LEU A 23 4.44 -17.32 12.01
CA LEU A 23 4.21 -18.19 10.84
C LEU A 23 3.04 -17.69 9.99
N ASP A 24 1.90 -17.35 10.62
CA ASP A 24 0.73 -16.78 9.94
C ASP A 24 1.08 -15.49 9.19
N PHE A 25 1.88 -14.62 9.80
CA PHE A 25 2.34 -13.39 9.14
C PHE A 25 3.25 -13.67 7.94
N VAL A 26 4.16 -14.64 8.03
CA VAL A 26 5.03 -15.02 6.90
C VAL A 26 4.18 -15.59 5.75
N GLU A 27 3.20 -16.45 6.05
CA GLU A 27 2.27 -17.01 5.06
C GLU A 27 1.40 -15.92 4.40
N TYR A 28 0.98 -14.91 5.17
CA TYR A 28 0.32 -13.72 4.64
C TYR A 28 1.21 -12.97 3.66
N LEU A 29 2.48 -12.70 4.02
CA LEU A 29 3.43 -11.99 3.15
C LEU A 29 3.69 -12.77 1.86
N GLU A 30 3.88 -14.09 1.95
CA GLU A 30 4.01 -14.94 0.76
C GLU A 30 2.77 -14.86 -0.14
N SER A 31 1.59 -14.90 0.47
CA SER A 31 0.31 -14.81 -0.26
C SER A 31 0.13 -13.44 -0.91
N LYS A 32 0.55 -12.36 -0.24
CA LYS A 32 0.52 -10.98 -0.74
C LYS A 32 1.38 -10.85 -2.00
N ILE A 33 2.59 -11.41 -1.97
CA ILE A 33 3.51 -11.41 -3.12
C ILE A 33 2.96 -12.28 -4.27
N LYS A 34 2.46 -13.49 -3.98
CA LYS A 34 1.93 -14.42 -4.99
C LYS A 34 0.70 -13.87 -5.73
N LYS A 35 -0.14 -13.06 -5.07
CA LYS A 35 -1.34 -12.46 -5.67
C LYS A 35 -1.08 -11.28 -6.60
N GLY A 36 0.19 -11.00 -6.95
CA GLY A 36 0.54 -9.85 -7.79
C GLY A 36 0.54 -8.53 -7.03
N GLY A 37 0.58 -8.58 -5.69
CA GLY A 37 0.92 -7.43 -4.87
C GLY A 37 2.38 -7.07 -5.12
N GLU A 38 2.61 -6.26 -6.15
CA GLU A 38 3.79 -5.39 -6.15
C GLU A 38 3.86 -4.72 -4.78
N ILE A 39 5.06 -4.43 -4.30
CA ILE A 39 5.28 -3.56 -3.12
C ILE A 39 4.94 -2.12 -3.56
N LYS A 40 3.77 -1.92 -4.18
CA LYS A 40 3.11 -0.64 -4.32
C LYS A 40 2.61 -0.34 -2.92
N THR A 41 3.11 0.74 -2.38
CA THR A 41 2.71 1.28 -1.09
C THR A 41 1.19 1.29 -1.06
N GLU A 42 0.61 0.57 -0.11
CA GLU A 42 -0.85 0.44 0.09
C GLU A 42 -1.54 1.82 0.07
N ASP A 43 -0.85 2.85 0.55
CA ASP A 43 -1.27 4.25 0.47
C ASP A 43 -1.60 4.75 -0.95
N THR A 44 -0.84 4.35 -1.97
CA THR A 44 -1.05 4.80 -3.37
C THR A 44 -2.34 4.22 -3.94
N ASP A 45 -2.59 2.94 -3.69
CA ASP A 45 -3.78 2.25 -4.18
C ASP A 45 -5.04 2.76 -3.44
N TRP A 46 -4.95 3.03 -2.13
CA TRP A 46 -6.04 3.65 -1.38
C TRP A 46 -6.33 5.09 -1.83
N SER A 47 -5.30 5.84 -2.21
CA SER A 47 -5.44 7.21 -2.72
C SER A 47 -6.21 7.24 -4.04
N GLU A 48 -5.84 6.36 -4.98
CA GLU A 48 -6.49 6.24 -6.29
C GLU A 48 -7.93 5.74 -6.16
N LEU A 49 -8.16 4.74 -5.30
CA LEU A 49 -9.51 4.26 -4.98
C LEU A 49 -10.35 5.36 -4.35
N SER A 50 -9.84 6.09 -3.35
CA SER A 50 -10.59 7.17 -2.69
C SER A 50 -10.94 8.29 -3.66
N LEU A 51 -10.00 8.66 -4.54
CA LEU A 51 -10.23 9.68 -5.57
C LEU A 51 -11.29 9.21 -6.59
N SER A 52 -11.19 7.99 -7.09
CA SER A 52 -12.18 7.45 -8.04
C SER A 52 -13.59 7.40 -7.45
N PHE A 53 -13.73 7.02 -6.18
CA PHE A 53 -15.01 7.08 -5.47
C PHE A 53 -15.52 8.51 -5.28
N ALA A 54 -14.64 9.45 -4.92
CA ALA A 54 -15.02 10.86 -4.74
C ALA A 54 -15.45 11.51 -6.06
N MET A 55 -14.86 11.11 -7.18
CA MET A 55 -15.20 11.59 -8.52
C MET A 55 -16.41 10.86 -9.14
N HIS A 56 -16.91 9.80 -8.51
CA HIS A 56 -18.00 9.02 -9.06
C HIS A 56 -19.28 9.87 -9.20
N GLY A 57 -19.84 9.92 -10.41
CA GLY A 57 -20.98 10.77 -10.73
C GLY A 57 -20.64 12.20 -11.17
N MET A 58 -19.38 12.63 -11.03
CA MET A 58 -18.86 13.92 -11.53
C MET A 58 -18.06 13.78 -12.84
N GLU A 59 -17.95 12.56 -13.38
CA GLU A 59 -17.09 12.20 -14.53
C GLU A 59 -17.40 12.99 -15.82
N ASN A 60 -18.66 13.41 -16.00
CA ASN A 60 -19.13 14.13 -17.18
C ASN A 60 -19.42 15.61 -16.91
N GLU A 61 -19.05 16.12 -15.73
CA GLU A 61 -19.23 17.53 -15.41
C GLU A 61 -18.18 18.37 -16.16
N TYR A 62 -18.64 19.43 -16.82
CA TYR A 62 -17.75 20.39 -17.45
C TYR A 62 -17.01 21.17 -16.37
N SER A 63 -15.68 21.16 -16.41
CA SER A 63 -14.88 22.03 -15.54
C SER A 63 -15.21 23.48 -15.86
N PRO A 64 -15.66 24.28 -14.85
CA PRO A 64 -15.89 25.70 -15.05
C PRO A 64 -14.59 26.50 -15.15
N TYR A 65 -13.44 25.85 -14.91
CA TYR A 65 -12.12 26.47 -14.92
C TYR A 65 -11.25 25.88 -16.04
N SER A 66 -10.42 26.74 -16.59
CA SER A 66 -9.47 26.47 -17.66
C SER A 66 -8.06 26.92 -17.25
N ILE A 67 -7.06 26.53 -18.05
CA ILE A 67 -5.68 26.96 -17.83
C ILE A 67 -5.49 28.48 -17.93
N ASN A 68 -6.40 29.16 -18.64
CA ASN A 68 -6.38 30.62 -18.80
C ASN A 68 -6.82 31.37 -17.54
N ASP A 69 -7.43 30.68 -16.57
CA ASP A 69 -7.87 31.28 -15.31
C ASP A 69 -6.73 31.35 -14.26
N LEU A 70 -5.59 30.72 -14.56
CA LEU A 70 -4.41 30.79 -13.71
C LEU A 70 -3.79 32.19 -13.77
N LYS A 71 -3.62 32.82 -12.61
CA LYS A 71 -2.98 34.15 -12.48
C LYS A 71 -1.47 34.12 -12.66
N GLU A 72 -0.85 33.00 -12.32
CA GLU A 72 0.60 32.84 -12.40
C GLU A 72 0.96 31.92 -13.58
N HIS A 73 1.86 32.41 -14.42
CA HIS A 73 2.44 31.65 -15.51
C HIS A 73 3.93 31.48 -15.23
N PHE A 74 4.36 30.24 -15.02
CA PHE A 74 5.77 29.91 -14.93
C PHE A 74 6.29 29.73 -16.35
N THR A 75 7.27 30.56 -16.72
CA THR A 75 7.99 30.51 -18.01
C THR A 75 9.42 30.07 -17.75
#